data_AF-A0A964KM45-F1
#
_entry.id   AF-A0A964KM45-F1
#
_cell.length_a   1.000
_cell.length_b   1.000
_cell.length_c   1.000
_cell.angle_alpha   90.00
_cell.angle_beta   90.00
_cell.angle_gamma   90.00
#
_symmetry.space_group_name_H-M   'P 1'
#
loop_
_entity.id
_entity.type
_entity.pdbx_description
1 polymer ?
#
loop_
_entity_poly.entity_id
_entity_poly.type
_entity_poly.pdbx_seq_one_letter_code
_entity_poly.pdbx_strand_id
1 'polypeptide(L)'
;MSTLVERGQRLKLTLDGMGRLGEAMAMLDDKPVFVSGGIPGEEVVVEVIRERRQYIAAQVVEVVKASPHRVQAPCAYFGPCTGCQWQHIDYSHQLELKRHTVGDALTRVGGIHNVPVLPTIPSPQQYGYRNHARFTIGAQGRLGFVHRERRRFVDIGSCMLMDPWINDTLGKLQGRCAETTQLSVRYGTKSGSWLIQPALANPEIPLKSGQKQYQEVMGGVSFRVAASSFFQVNTPQAEAVVKLLSESLRLSGRETLVDAYAGVGTFAALLSPHAAKVIAIEESASAIKDARENLARFPNVEMHQGKTEAVLGELLEQVDAVVLDPPRAGCQRQALDSLMKLAPTRIAYVSCDPETLARDLKVLAAGPYSIEAVQPVDMFPQTHHVECVAVLHLKAGHPITLASASPRRSQILDEAGIPFRVVAPQADETVLHGTPEGHVQALALAKARSVAPSLRRGLVLAADTVVVDGETILGKPLDDAHALEMLERLRGQHHRVITGVAVVDATTGESVTGVETSLVTMRHYTDGEARAFVASGEATDKAGAYAVQDTTFRPAASVDGCYVNVVGLPLCLTMRLLRQLGAALESPAPPKECQRCPLESESP
;
A
#
# COMPACT_ATOMS: atom_id res chain seq x y z
N MET A 1 33.19 25.38 1.06
CA MET A 1 34.20 24.33 0.78
C MET A 1 33.90 23.19 1.74
N SER A 2 33.62 21.97 1.26
CA SER A 2 33.38 20.82 2.14
C SER A 2 34.64 20.54 2.96
N THR A 3 34.55 20.47 4.28
CA THR A 3 35.66 19.98 5.10
C THR A 3 36.02 18.57 4.64
N LEU A 4 37.26 18.40 4.19
CA LEU A 4 37.82 17.09 3.88
C LEU A 4 38.09 16.41 5.21
N VAL A 5 37.42 15.29 5.46
CA VAL A 5 37.63 14.48 6.65
C VAL A 5 38.34 13.18 6.30
N GLU A 6 39.31 12.81 7.13
CA GLU A 6 40.11 11.60 6.93
C GLU A 6 39.61 10.44 7.81
N ARG A 7 39.81 9.21 7.33
CA ARG A 7 39.53 8.02 8.14
C ARG A 7 40.40 8.03 9.40
N GLY A 8 39.77 7.81 10.56
CA GLY A 8 40.42 7.88 11.87
C GLY A 8 40.44 9.27 12.50
N GLN A 9 40.03 10.32 11.76
CA GLN A 9 39.89 11.66 12.33
C GLN A 9 38.82 11.66 13.42
N ARG A 10 39.10 12.38 14.51
CA ARG A 10 38.16 12.59 15.61
C ARG A 10 37.45 13.93 15.48
N LEU A 11 36.14 13.92 15.62
CA LEU A 11 35.28 15.10 15.47
C LEU A 11 34.36 15.19 16.71
N LYS A 12 34.18 16.40 17.24
CA LYS A 12 33.15 16.65 18.25
C LYS A 12 31.86 17.07 17.53
N LEU A 13 30.77 16.36 17.77
CA LEU A 13 29.47 16.57 17.12
C LEU A 13 28.35 16.58 18.15
N THR A 14 27.29 17.34 17.84
CA THR A 14 25.99 17.25 18.51
C THR A 14 25.06 16.44 17.62
N LEU A 15 24.41 15.43 18.19
CA LEU A 15 23.52 14.53 17.45
C LEU A 15 22.08 15.04 17.51
N ASP A 16 21.37 15.07 16.39
CA ASP A 16 20.05 15.72 16.28
C ASP A 16 18.92 14.83 15.71
N GLY A 17 19.25 13.67 15.14
CA GLY A 17 18.26 12.77 14.53
C GLY A 17 18.69 11.31 14.48
N MET A 18 17.81 10.47 13.93
CA MET A 18 18.09 9.05 13.68
C MET A 18 18.06 8.74 12.19
N GLY A 19 19.09 8.01 11.75
CA GLY A 19 19.20 7.48 10.40
C GLY A 19 18.49 6.15 10.24
N ARG A 20 18.27 5.78 8.98
CA ARG A 20 17.49 4.60 8.57
C ARG A 20 18.00 3.26 9.14
N LEU A 21 19.29 3.13 9.41
CA LEU A 21 19.89 1.87 9.89
C LEU A 21 20.16 1.89 11.41
N GLY A 22 19.57 2.85 12.13
CA GLY A 22 19.68 2.98 13.57
C GLY A 22 20.89 3.76 14.07
N GLU A 23 21.63 4.43 13.18
CA GLU A 23 22.68 5.38 13.57
C GLU A 23 22.06 6.72 13.97
N ALA A 24 22.66 7.43 14.92
CA ALA A 24 22.33 8.82 15.15
C ALA A 24 22.87 9.70 14.01
N MET A 25 22.33 10.89 13.83
CA MET A 25 22.70 11.81 12.76
C MET A 25 23.21 13.14 13.33
N ALA A 26 24.10 13.77 12.56
CA ALA A 26 24.50 15.16 12.69
C ALA A 26 24.82 15.72 11.30
N MET A 27 24.91 17.04 11.18
CA MET A 27 25.35 17.72 9.96
C MET A 27 26.74 18.35 10.15
N LEU A 28 27.63 18.13 9.18
CA LEU A 28 28.94 18.77 9.10
C LEU A 28 29.10 19.42 7.72
N ASP A 29 29.11 20.75 7.65
CA ASP A 29 29.18 21.54 6.41
C ASP A 29 28.24 21.02 5.30
N ASP A 30 26.95 20.94 5.63
CA ASP A 30 25.88 20.45 4.74
C ASP A 30 25.99 18.97 4.34
N LYS A 31 26.87 18.21 4.99
CA LYS A 31 27.03 16.78 4.76
C LYS A 31 26.53 15.96 5.96
N PRO A 32 25.63 14.98 5.75
CA PRO A 32 25.14 14.14 6.83
C PRO A 32 26.24 13.21 7.35
N VAL A 33 26.35 13.15 8.67
CA VAL A 33 27.23 12.24 9.42
C VAL A 33 26.36 11.22 10.13
N PHE A 34 26.48 9.95 9.76
CA PHE A 34 25.82 8.82 10.43
C PHE A 34 26.73 8.24 11.49
N VAL A 35 26.30 8.30 12.74
CA VAL A 35 27.09 8.02 13.94
C VAL A 35 26.55 6.77 14.64
N SER A 36 27.31 5.67 14.55
CA SER A 36 27.01 4.44 15.29
C SER A 36 27.30 4.60 16.79
N GLY A 37 26.36 4.16 17.64
CA GLY A 37 26.52 4.18 19.11
C GLY A 37 26.13 5.50 19.80
N GLY A 38 25.59 6.46 19.04
CA GLY A 38 25.07 7.72 19.55
C GLY A 38 23.56 7.71 19.74
N ILE A 39 23.06 8.64 20.55
CA ILE A 39 21.65 8.91 20.79
C ILE A 39 21.37 10.38 20.42
N PRO A 40 20.24 10.72 19.77
CA PRO A 40 19.88 12.11 19.53
C PRO A 40 19.88 12.93 20.84
N GLY A 41 20.37 14.16 20.78
CA GLY A 41 20.54 15.06 21.92
C GLY A 41 21.91 14.97 22.63
N GLU A 42 22.79 14.04 22.23
CA GLU A 42 24.12 13.92 22.82
C GLU A 42 25.16 14.83 22.20
N GLU A 43 26.15 15.22 23.01
CA GLU A 43 27.44 15.70 22.51
C GLU A 43 28.45 14.56 22.60
N VAL A 44 29.09 14.23 21.48
CA VAL A 44 29.99 13.08 21.37
C VAL A 44 31.27 13.45 20.65
N VAL A 45 32.36 12.74 20.97
CA VAL A 45 33.52 12.65 20.08
C VAL A 45 33.36 11.37 19.27
N VAL A 46 33.44 11.50 17.95
CA VAL A 46 33.31 10.39 17.00
C VAL A 46 34.61 10.17 16.25
N GLU A 47 34.90 8.93 15.87
CA GLU A 47 35.96 8.56 14.93
C GLU A 47 35.36 8.31 13.55
N VAL A 48 35.88 8.96 12.51
CA VAL A 48 35.45 8.76 11.12
C VAL A 48 35.86 7.36 10.65
N ILE A 49 34.87 6.51 10.34
CA ILE A 49 35.08 5.16 9.82
C ILE A 49 35.34 5.19 8.31
N ARG A 50 34.56 6.00 7.58
CA ARG A 50 34.74 6.24 6.15
C ARG A 50 34.03 7.51 5.72
N GLU A 51 34.61 8.16 4.71
CA GLU A 51 34.00 9.26 3.98
C GLU A 51 33.44 8.71 2.65
N ARG A 52 32.28 9.22 2.25
CA ARG A 52 31.67 9.04 0.93
C ARG A 52 31.25 10.40 0.41
N ARG A 53 31.10 10.52 -0.92
CA ARG A 53 30.64 11.75 -1.57
C ARG A 53 29.39 12.36 -0.93
N GLN A 54 28.42 11.52 -0.53
CA GLN A 54 27.11 11.97 -0.02
C GLN A 54 26.99 11.97 1.51
N TYR A 55 27.88 11.29 2.23
CA TYR A 55 27.75 11.15 3.68
C TYR A 55 29.07 10.75 4.34
N ILE A 56 29.15 10.93 5.65
CA ILE A 56 30.25 10.43 6.48
C ILE A 56 29.69 9.35 7.40
N ALA A 57 30.40 8.23 7.56
CA ALA A 57 30.09 7.24 8.58
C ALA A 57 31.13 7.34 9.70
N ALA A 58 30.66 7.46 10.93
CA ALA A 58 31.48 7.61 12.12
C ALA A 58 30.95 6.74 13.26
N GLN A 59 31.76 6.57 14.30
CA GLN A 59 31.42 5.81 15.49
C GLN A 59 31.76 6.62 16.74
N VAL A 60 30.87 6.62 17.74
CA VAL A 60 31.13 7.25 19.04
C VAL A 60 32.35 6.59 19.69
N VAL A 61 33.34 7.40 20.07
CA VAL A 61 34.49 6.98 20.88
C VAL A 61 34.45 7.56 22.30
N GLU A 62 33.77 8.69 22.48
CA GLU A 62 33.57 9.34 23.77
C GLU A 62 32.21 10.03 23.80
N VAL A 63 31.51 9.93 24.93
CA VAL A 63 30.26 10.65 25.18
C VAL A 63 30.59 11.81 26.12
N VAL A 64 30.54 13.04 25.60
CA VAL A 64 30.85 14.26 26.35
C VAL A 64 29.65 14.69 27.18
N LYS A 65 28.45 14.60 26.60
CA LYS A 65 27.17 14.83 27.28
C LYS A 65 26.21 13.71 26.90
N ALA A 66 25.94 12.83 27.85
CA ALA A 66 25.07 11.67 27.64
C ALA A 66 23.59 12.07 27.62
N SER A 67 22.83 11.34 26.81
CA SER A 67 21.36 11.37 26.86
C SER A 67 20.89 10.74 28.17
N PRO A 68 19.79 11.22 28.78
CA PRO A 68 19.18 10.54 29.93
C PRO A 68 18.75 9.10 29.62
N HIS A 69 18.62 8.76 28.34
CA HIS A 69 18.24 7.45 27.84
C HIS A 69 19.43 6.50 27.59
N ARG A 70 20.66 6.95 27.86
CA ARG A 70 21.85 6.12 27.69
C ARG A 70 21.96 5.10 28.82
N VAL A 71 22.14 3.83 28.45
CA VAL A 71 22.45 2.73 29.37
C VAL A 71 23.76 2.05 28.97
N GLN A 72 24.38 1.34 29.91
CA GLN A 72 25.50 0.47 29.59
C GLN A 72 24.98 -0.75 28.82
N ALA A 73 25.49 -0.95 27.60
CA ALA A 73 25.14 -2.12 26.80
C ALA A 73 25.59 -3.40 27.53
N PRO A 74 24.68 -4.34 27.85
CA PRO A 74 25.02 -5.52 28.65
C PRO A 74 25.78 -6.59 27.86
N CYS A 75 25.67 -6.62 26.53
CA CYS A 75 26.35 -7.62 25.71
C CYS A 75 27.83 -7.27 25.53
N ALA A 76 28.71 -8.20 25.93
CA ALA A 76 30.16 -8.08 25.77
C ALA A 76 30.61 -7.94 24.29
N TYR A 77 29.75 -8.31 23.34
CA TYR A 77 30.03 -8.20 21.91
C TYR A 77 29.45 -6.94 21.26
N PHE A 78 28.73 -6.08 22.00
CA PHE A 78 28.11 -4.88 21.44
C PHE A 78 29.15 -3.89 20.91
N GLY A 79 28.98 -3.42 19.67
CA GLY A 79 29.97 -2.62 18.94
C GLY A 79 30.73 -3.46 17.92
N PRO A 80 31.63 -4.39 18.32
CA PRO A 80 32.27 -5.31 17.38
C PRO A 80 31.25 -6.16 16.60
N CYS A 81 30.26 -6.73 17.29
CA CYS A 81 29.13 -7.39 16.65
C CYS A 81 28.08 -6.34 16.27
N THR A 82 27.74 -6.28 14.98
CA THR A 82 26.74 -5.34 14.44
C THR A 82 25.33 -5.92 14.38
N GLY A 83 25.06 -7.01 15.11
CA GLY A 83 23.73 -7.64 15.15
C GLY A 83 22.70 -6.81 15.91
N CYS A 84 23.13 -6.10 16.97
CA CYS A 84 22.31 -5.14 17.71
C CYS A 84 22.80 -3.73 17.44
N GLN A 85 21.91 -2.74 17.43
CA GLN A 85 22.27 -1.33 17.24
C GLN A 85 22.00 -0.50 18.49
N TRP A 86 21.06 -0.89 19.35
CA TRP A 86 20.50 0.00 20.38
C TRP A 86 20.62 -0.51 21.81
N GLN A 87 21.47 -1.49 22.10
CA GLN A 87 21.65 -1.96 23.49
C GLN A 87 22.16 -0.89 24.47
N HIS A 88 22.66 0.24 23.96
CA HIS A 88 23.09 1.39 24.75
C HIS A 88 21.97 2.42 24.97
N ILE A 89 20.75 2.14 24.50
CA ILE A 89 19.56 2.96 24.64
C ILE A 89 18.59 2.21 25.55
N ASP A 90 18.04 2.87 26.56
CA ASP A 90 17.03 2.26 27.41
C ASP A 90 15.81 1.81 26.58
N TYR A 91 15.15 0.74 27.03
CA TYR A 91 14.14 0.09 26.22
C TYR A 91 12.92 0.97 25.92
N SER A 92 12.52 1.83 26.87
CA SER A 92 11.37 2.71 26.66
C SER A 92 11.63 3.71 25.54
N HIS A 93 12.84 4.26 25.48
CA HIS A 93 13.22 5.17 24.41
C HIS A 93 13.40 4.45 23.07
N GLN A 94 13.81 3.16 23.05
CA GLN A 94 13.81 2.38 21.80
C GLN A 94 12.41 2.32 21.16
N LEU A 95 11.36 2.16 21.97
CA LEU A 95 9.97 2.14 21.47
C LEU A 95 9.56 3.49 20.89
N GLU A 96 9.93 4.59 21.55
CA GLU A 96 9.69 5.95 21.05
C GLU A 96 10.39 6.20 19.71
N LEU A 97 11.65 5.79 19.58
CA LEU A 97 12.43 5.92 18.34
C LEU A 97 11.84 5.09 17.19
N LYS A 98 11.30 3.90 17.48
CA LYS A 98 10.59 3.08 16.47
C LYS A 98 9.32 3.76 16.00
N ARG A 99 8.51 4.27 16.93
CA ARG A 99 7.30 5.04 16.60
C ARG A 99 7.62 6.26 15.76
N HIS A 100 8.67 7.01 16.14
CA HIS A 100 9.10 8.19 15.41
C HIS A 100 9.55 7.84 13.98
N THR A 101 10.35 6.78 13.81
CA THR A 101 10.79 6.28 12.49
C THR A 101 9.60 5.98 11.57
N VAL A 102 8.53 5.38 12.09
CA VAL A 102 7.31 5.11 11.31
C VAL A 102 6.60 6.40 10.91
N GLY A 103 6.46 7.35 11.84
CA GLY A 103 5.87 8.67 11.54
C GLY A 103 6.66 9.48 10.51
N ASP A 104 7.99 9.48 10.61
CA ASP A 104 8.86 10.12 9.62
C ASP A 104 8.67 9.49 8.24
N ALA A 105 8.67 8.16 8.15
CA ALA A 105 8.50 7.46 6.88
C ALA A 105 7.16 7.80 6.20
N LEU A 106 6.06 7.80 6.95
CA LEU A 106 4.73 8.20 6.44
C LEU A 106 4.74 9.62 5.89
N THR A 107 5.36 10.55 6.62
CA THR A 107 5.43 11.96 6.25
C THR A 107 6.34 12.18 5.04
N ARG A 108 7.60 11.75 5.12
CA ARG A 108 8.66 12.04 4.15
C ARG A 108 8.53 11.24 2.86
N VAL A 109 8.15 9.96 2.94
CA VAL A 109 8.05 9.07 1.79
C VAL A 109 6.62 8.99 1.28
N GLY A 110 5.66 8.82 2.20
CA GLY A 110 4.25 8.72 1.86
C GLY A 110 3.60 10.07 1.50
N GLY A 111 4.11 11.19 2.02
CA GLY A 111 3.36 12.46 1.99
C GLY A 111 2.05 12.37 2.77
N ILE A 112 1.96 11.43 3.72
CA ILE A 112 0.77 11.12 4.50
C ILE A 112 0.88 11.88 5.81
N HIS A 113 -0.07 12.78 6.02
CA HIS A 113 -0.18 13.58 7.23
C HIS A 113 -1.43 13.17 8.01
N ASN A 114 -1.46 13.47 9.31
CA ASN A 114 -2.64 13.26 10.17
C ASN A 114 -3.12 11.81 10.34
N VAL A 115 -2.30 10.82 10.00
CA VAL A 115 -2.57 9.41 10.31
C VAL A 115 -2.03 9.07 11.71
N PRO A 116 -2.84 8.46 12.60
CA PRO A 116 -2.37 8.02 13.89
C PRO A 116 -1.29 6.95 13.77
N VAL A 117 -0.08 7.25 14.24
CA VAL A 117 0.95 6.24 14.54
C VAL A 117 0.85 5.92 16.03
N LEU A 118 0.40 4.72 16.35
CA LEU A 118 0.14 4.30 17.73
C LEU A 118 1.46 4.03 18.49
N PRO A 119 1.45 4.03 19.84
CA PRO A 119 2.60 3.62 20.64
C PRO A 119 3.10 2.23 20.24
N THR A 120 4.41 2.06 20.07
CA THR A 120 4.98 0.76 19.67
C THR A 120 4.65 -0.32 20.70
N ILE A 121 4.08 -1.45 20.25
CA ILE A 121 3.80 -2.60 21.13
C ILE A 121 5.13 -3.19 21.60
N PRO A 122 5.41 -3.19 22.92
CA PRO A 122 6.65 -3.73 23.46
C PRO A 122 6.71 -5.24 23.29
N SER A 123 7.92 -5.77 23.14
CA SER A 123 8.14 -7.20 23.21
C SER A 123 8.04 -7.68 24.65
N PRO A 124 7.34 -8.80 24.91
CA PRO A 124 7.35 -9.44 26.22
C PRO A 124 8.76 -9.85 26.67
N GLN A 125 9.68 -10.07 25.72
CA GLN A 125 11.05 -10.48 25.98
C GLN A 125 12.04 -9.63 25.17
N GLN A 126 12.84 -8.83 25.86
CA GLN A 126 13.85 -7.96 25.23
C GLN A 126 15.12 -8.72 24.79
N TYR A 127 15.33 -9.89 25.37
CA TYR A 127 16.47 -10.79 25.18
C TYR A 127 15.95 -12.23 25.15
N GLY A 128 16.71 -13.17 24.59
CA GLY A 128 16.31 -14.58 24.51
C GLY A 128 15.17 -14.89 23.52
N TYR A 129 14.59 -13.88 22.86
CA TYR A 129 13.41 -14.06 22.03
C TYR A 129 13.71 -14.74 20.68
N ARG A 130 14.96 -14.69 20.21
CA ARG A 130 15.31 -15.01 18.81
C ARG A 130 15.55 -16.51 18.64
N ASN A 131 14.65 -17.15 17.89
CA ASN A 131 14.64 -18.59 17.65
C ASN A 131 15.36 -19.05 16.35
N HIS A 132 15.99 -18.11 15.63
CA HIS A 132 16.74 -18.39 14.40
C HIS A 132 18.04 -17.59 14.32
N ALA A 133 19.13 -18.30 14.07
CA ALA A 133 20.46 -17.75 13.81
C ALA A 133 21.02 -18.25 12.48
N ARG A 134 21.78 -17.39 11.80
CA ARG A 134 22.66 -17.77 10.69
C ARG A 134 24.08 -17.32 11.02
N PHE A 135 24.91 -18.26 11.42
CA PHE A 135 26.30 -18.03 11.78
C PHE A 135 27.21 -18.09 10.56
N THR A 136 28.22 -17.24 10.56
CA THR A 136 29.40 -17.38 9.69
C THR A 136 30.41 -18.27 10.40
N ILE A 137 31.06 -19.14 9.65
CA ILE A 137 32.16 -19.96 10.16
C ILE A 137 33.49 -19.26 9.85
N GLY A 138 34.22 -18.90 10.90
CA GLY A 138 35.56 -18.34 10.84
C GLY A 138 36.65 -19.41 10.85
N ALA A 139 37.90 -18.96 10.96
CA ALA A 139 39.06 -19.85 11.05
C ALA A 139 38.90 -20.88 12.19
N GLN A 140 39.33 -22.12 11.93
CA GLN A 140 39.25 -23.25 12.85
C GLN A 140 37.81 -23.60 13.28
N GLY A 141 36.80 -23.33 12.44
CA GLY A 141 35.42 -23.72 12.72
C GLY A 141 34.72 -22.88 13.78
N ARG A 142 35.25 -21.70 14.13
CA ARG A 142 34.64 -20.79 15.12
C ARG A 142 33.37 -20.14 14.56
N LEU A 143 32.31 -20.08 15.36
CA LEU A 143 31.04 -19.52 14.93
C LEU A 143 30.95 -18.05 15.36
N GLY A 144 30.32 -17.24 14.52
CA GLY A 144 30.21 -15.82 14.80
C GLY A 144 29.53 -15.04 13.69
N PHE A 145 29.78 -13.74 13.69
CA PHE A 145 29.23 -12.82 12.70
C PHE A 145 30.32 -11.98 12.05
N VAL A 146 30.01 -11.41 10.90
CA VAL A 146 30.88 -10.46 10.22
C VAL A 146 30.38 -9.05 10.50
N HIS A 147 31.24 -8.19 11.03
CA HIS A 147 30.95 -6.78 11.24
C HIS A 147 30.53 -6.12 9.92
N ARG A 148 29.35 -5.49 9.88
CA ARG A 148 28.74 -4.93 8.66
C ARG A 148 29.67 -3.99 7.88
N GLU A 149 30.33 -3.07 8.59
CA GLU A 149 31.18 -2.06 7.95
C GLU A 149 32.64 -2.47 7.78
N ARG A 150 33.28 -2.95 8.87
CA ARG A 150 34.70 -3.30 8.88
C ARG A 150 35.00 -4.66 8.26
N ARG A 151 33.97 -5.46 7.94
CA ARG A 151 34.07 -6.83 7.38
C ARG A 151 34.91 -7.79 8.23
N ARG A 152 35.10 -7.49 9.52
CA ARG A 152 35.88 -8.31 10.45
C ARG A 152 35.01 -9.40 11.05
N PHE A 153 35.51 -10.64 11.10
CA PHE A 153 34.87 -11.71 11.85
C PHE A 153 34.90 -11.42 13.35
N VAL A 154 33.79 -11.71 14.03
CA VAL A 154 33.62 -11.59 15.47
C VAL A 154 33.17 -12.93 15.98
N ASP A 155 34.01 -13.53 16.81
CA ASP A 155 33.76 -14.77 17.51
C ASP A 155 32.70 -14.54 18.59
N ILE A 156 31.65 -15.38 18.61
CA ILE A 156 30.53 -15.24 19.54
C ILE A 156 30.40 -16.55 20.31
N GLY A 157 30.63 -16.51 21.62
CA GLY A 157 30.40 -17.65 22.51
C GLY A 157 28.94 -17.74 22.98
N SER A 158 28.24 -16.61 23.06
CA SER A 158 26.82 -16.53 23.41
C SER A 158 26.23 -15.20 22.91
N CYS A 159 24.96 -15.20 22.51
CA CYS A 159 24.23 -14.03 22.06
C CYS A 159 23.02 -13.79 22.96
N MET A 160 22.94 -12.61 23.58
CA MET A 160 21.82 -12.25 24.47
C MET A 160 20.45 -12.24 23.78
N LEU A 161 20.39 -12.03 22.46
CA LEU A 161 19.10 -12.06 21.75
C LEU A 161 18.60 -13.49 21.52
N MET A 162 19.49 -14.48 21.48
CA MET A 162 19.16 -15.84 21.08
C MET A 162 18.54 -16.62 22.22
N ASP A 163 17.59 -17.47 21.86
CA ASP A 163 17.02 -18.47 22.77
C ASP A 163 18.13 -19.27 23.48
N PRO A 164 17.98 -19.60 24.77
CA PRO A 164 18.95 -20.38 25.53
C PRO A 164 19.41 -21.68 24.85
N TRP A 165 18.50 -22.38 24.16
CA TRP A 165 18.82 -23.62 23.46
C TRP A 165 19.78 -23.38 22.28
N ILE A 166 19.64 -22.25 21.58
CA ILE A 166 20.55 -21.87 20.49
C ILE A 166 21.93 -21.53 21.06
N ASN A 167 22.01 -20.87 22.21
CA ASN A 167 23.28 -20.58 22.88
C ASN A 167 23.99 -21.84 23.37
N ASP A 168 23.26 -22.80 23.95
CA ASP A 168 23.81 -24.12 24.30
C ASP A 168 24.31 -24.86 23.05
N THR A 169 23.53 -24.83 21.97
CA THR A 169 23.91 -25.40 20.67
C THR A 169 25.15 -24.75 20.09
N LEU A 170 25.27 -23.43 20.18
CA LEU A 170 26.46 -22.68 19.75
C LEU A 170 27.71 -23.18 20.49
N GLY A 171 27.64 -23.38 21.81
CA GLY A 171 28.74 -23.94 22.61
C GLY A 171 29.18 -25.33 22.16
N LYS A 172 28.23 -26.20 21.77
CA LYS A 172 28.49 -27.56 21.25
C LYS A 172 29.11 -27.57 19.85
N LEU A 173 28.86 -26.53 19.05
CA LEU A 173 29.32 -26.40 17.67
C LEU A 173 30.64 -25.62 17.54
N GLN A 174 30.97 -24.80 18.54
CA GLN A 174 32.11 -23.89 18.52
C GLN A 174 33.42 -24.63 18.22
N GLY A 175 34.10 -24.23 17.14
CA GLY A 175 35.37 -24.81 16.72
C GLY A 175 35.26 -26.15 15.96
N ARG A 176 34.04 -26.69 15.78
CA ARG A 176 33.81 -28.03 15.22
C ARG A 176 33.22 -28.01 13.81
N CYS A 177 32.90 -26.84 13.28
CA CYS A 177 32.15 -26.69 12.02
C CYS A 177 33.01 -26.25 10.82
N ALA A 178 34.32 -26.52 10.81
CA ALA A 178 35.26 -26.03 9.78
C ALA A 178 34.99 -26.54 8.36
N GLU A 179 34.13 -27.57 8.22
CA GLU A 179 33.70 -28.16 6.95
C GLU A 179 32.68 -27.32 6.15
N THR A 180 32.17 -26.23 6.72
CA THR A 180 31.26 -25.30 6.04
C THR A 180 31.63 -23.84 6.32
N THR A 181 31.07 -22.90 5.54
CA THR A 181 31.29 -21.45 5.69
C THR A 181 30.11 -20.73 6.35
N GLN A 182 28.95 -21.39 6.41
CA GLN A 182 27.70 -20.85 6.96
C GLN A 182 26.92 -21.96 7.65
N LEU A 183 26.27 -21.61 8.76
CA LEU A 183 25.41 -22.53 9.50
C LEU A 183 24.12 -21.83 9.94
N SER A 184 22.97 -22.39 9.55
CA SER A 184 21.66 -21.97 10.05
C SER A 184 21.23 -22.86 11.19
N VAL A 185 20.85 -22.26 12.32
CA VAL A 185 20.32 -22.94 13.51
C VAL A 185 18.94 -22.35 13.81
N ARG A 186 17.91 -23.20 13.80
CA ARG A 186 16.53 -22.84 14.17
C ARG A 186 16.06 -23.73 15.31
N TYR A 187 15.27 -23.15 16.20
CA TYR A 187 14.67 -23.85 17.33
C TYR A 187 13.19 -23.51 17.42
N GLY A 188 12.36 -24.52 17.60
CA GLY A 188 10.94 -24.36 17.90
C GLY A 188 10.79 -24.21 19.40
N THR A 189 10.67 -22.97 19.87
CA THR A 189 10.58 -22.60 21.29
C THR A 189 9.41 -23.27 22.02
N LYS A 190 8.32 -23.59 21.31
CA LYS A 190 7.16 -24.29 21.88
C LYS A 190 7.14 -25.80 21.55
N SER A 191 7.74 -26.21 20.44
CA SER A 191 7.73 -27.61 19.99
C SER A 191 8.93 -28.44 20.51
N GLY A 192 10.03 -27.77 20.88
CA GLY A 192 11.32 -28.40 21.13
C GLY A 192 12.02 -28.95 19.88
N SER A 193 11.46 -28.76 18.68
CA SER A 193 12.06 -29.20 17.41
C SER A 193 13.21 -28.28 17.02
N TRP A 194 14.19 -28.77 16.27
CA TRP A 194 15.30 -27.94 15.79
C TRP A 194 15.73 -28.31 14.38
N LEU A 195 16.43 -27.38 13.75
CA LEU A 195 17.08 -27.55 12.46
C LEU A 195 18.47 -26.94 12.49
N ILE A 196 19.46 -27.73 12.07
CA ILE A 196 20.84 -27.29 11.85
C ILE A 196 21.18 -27.62 10.39
N GLN A 197 21.57 -26.61 9.60
CA GLN A 197 21.87 -26.74 8.17
C GLN A 197 23.14 -25.97 7.80
N PRO A 198 24.06 -26.52 6.99
CA PRO A 198 23.97 -27.82 6.31
C PRO A 198 24.15 -29.03 7.25
N ALA A 199 24.09 -30.25 6.69
CA ALA A 199 24.56 -31.45 7.39
C ALA A 199 26.06 -31.33 7.68
N LEU A 200 26.47 -31.75 8.87
CA LEU A 200 27.84 -31.74 9.36
C LEU A 200 28.31 -33.19 9.53
N ALA A 201 29.49 -33.51 9.02
CA ALA A 201 30.09 -34.84 9.09
C ALA A 201 30.98 -35.02 10.32
N ASN A 202 31.36 -33.94 11.03
CA ASN A 202 32.23 -34.04 12.20
C ASN A 202 31.59 -34.88 13.34
N PRO A 203 32.18 -36.05 13.70
CA PRO A 203 31.62 -36.93 14.73
C PRO A 203 31.69 -36.37 16.15
N GLU A 204 32.50 -35.33 16.39
CA GLU A 204 32.59 -34.65 17.69
C GLU A 204 31.40 -33.74 17.99
N ILE A 205 30.50 -33.54 17.02
CA ILE A 205 29.29 -32.73 17.18
C ILE A 205 28.18 -33.62 17.76
N PRO A 206 27.74 -33.39 19.02
CA PRO A 206 26.75 -34.25 19.69
C PRO A 206 25.31 -33.93 19.28
N LEU A 207 25.11 -33.36 18.09
CA LEU A 207 23.83 -32.84 17.63
C LEU A 207 23.55 -33.32 16.21
N LYS A 208 22.31 -33.77 15.99
CA LYS A 208 21.83 -34.08 14.64
C LYS A 208 21.73 -32.79 13.82
N SER A 209 22.35 -32.81 12.64
CA SER A 209 22.30 -31.77 11.62
C SER A 209 21.75 -32.34 10.30
N GLY A 210 21.49 -31.47 9.32
CA GLY A 210 20.98 -31.87 8.01
C GLY A 210 19.46 -32.01 7.94
N GLN A 211 18.70 -31.61 8.98
CA GLN A 211 17.23 -31.61 8.94
C GLN A 211 16.73 -30.68 7.82
N LYS A 212 15.87 -31.18 6.94
CA LYS A 212 15.27 -30.36 5.87
C LYS A 212 14.23 -29.36 6.38
N GLN A 213 13.71 -29.61 7.58
CA GLN A 213 12.65 -28.86 8.23
C GLN A 213 12.71 -28.97 9.76
N TYR A 214 11.98 -28.11 10.44
CA TYR A 214 11.63 -28.24 11.86
C TYR A 214 10.15 -27.94 12.06
N GLN A 215 9.67 -28.09 13.29
CA GLN A 215 8.32 -27.71 13.69
C GLN A 215 8.36 -26.55 14.69
N GLU A 216 7.37 -25.68 14.66
CA GLU A 216 7.14 -24.67 15.71
C GLU A 216 5.64 -24.58 15.99
N VAL A 217 5.26 -24.17 17.20
CA VAL A 217 3.86 -23.92 17.56
C VAL A 217 3.64 -22.42 17.71
N MET A 218 2.60 -21.89 17.07
CA MET A 218 2.17 -20.50 17.18
C MET A 218 0.64 -20.49 17.23
N GLY A 219 0.04 -19.77 18.19
CA GLY A 219 -1.41 -19.69 18.35
C GLY A 219 -2.11 -21.05 18.49
N GLY A 220 -1.42 -22.04 19.08
CA GLY A 220 -1.92 -23.42 19.20
C GLY A 220 -1.83 -24.27 17.92
N VAL A 221 -1.33 -23.71 16.81
CA VAL A 221 -1.16 -24.41 15.54
C VAL A 221 0.30 -24.81 15.36
N SER A 222 0.53 -26.07 14.98
CA SER A 222 1.87 -26.58 14.65
C SER A 222 2.19 -26.33 13.18
N PHE A 223 3.28 -25.62 12.92
CA PHE A 223 3.80 -25.32 11.60
C PHE A 223 5.04 -26.15 11.29
N ARG A 224 5.02 -26.86 10.18
CA ARG A 224 6.19 -27.40 9.50
C ARG A 224 6.85 -26.27 8.72
N VAL A 225 8.16 -26.11 8.88
CA VAL A 225 8.92 -25.04 8.22
C VAL A 225 10.23 -25.59 7.68
N ALA A 226 10.43 -25.49 6.37
CA ALA A 226 11.67 -25.87 5.70
C ALA A 226 12.82 -24.89 6.01
N ALA A 227 14.06 -25.35 5.80
CA ALA A 227 15.27 -24.53 6.00
C ALA A 227 15.26 -23.21 5.21
N SER A 228 14.71 -23.25 3.99
CA SER A 228 14.62 -22.12 3.07
C SER A 228 13.38 -21.23 3.27
N SER A 229 12.38 -21.73 4.00
CA SER A 229 11.13 -21.01 4.24
C SER A 229 11.31 -19.96 5.34
N PHE A 230 10.60 -18.84 5.21
CA PHE A 230 10.55 -17.80 6.23
C PHE A 230 9.61 -18.21 7.37
N PHE A 231 9.96 -17.81 8.59
CA PHE A 231 9.09 -17.91 9.76
C PHE A 231 9.52 -16.84 10.78
N GLN A 232 8.57 -16.34 11.55
CA GLN A 232 8.82 -15.24 12.49
C GLN A 232 9.80 -15.67 13.59
N VAL A 233 10.78 -14.82 13.88
CA VAL A 233 11.88 -15.15 14.80
C VAL A 233 11.58 -14.87 16.28
N ASN A 234 10.48 -14.16 16.55
CA ASN A 234 10.01 -13.77 17.88
C ASN A 234 8.54 -14.23 18.01
N THR A 235 8.34 -15.48 18.43
CA THR A 235 7.02 -16.12 18.47
C THR A 235 5.98 -15.32 19.27
N PRO A 236 6.28 -14.80 20.49
CA PRO A 236 5.32 -13.98 21.24
C PRO A 236 4.85 -12.72 20.49
N GLN A 237 5.75 -12.06 19.76
CA GLN A 237 5.37 -10.88 18.97
C GLN A 237 4.60 -11.23 17.69
N ALA A 238 4.93 -12.35 17.06
CA ALA A 238 4.13 -12.86 15.94
C ALA A 238 2.68 -13.15 16.37
N GLU A 239 2.48 -13.71 17.57
CA GLU A 239 1.15 -13.92 18.15
C GLU A 239 0.43 -12.59 18.44
N ALA A 240 1.16 -11.54 18.87
CA ALA A 240 0.61 -10.21 19.04
C ALA A 240 0.15 -9.59 17.70
N VAL A 241 0.93 -9.76 16.62
CA VAL A 241 0.54 -9.33 15.27
C VAL A 241 -0.72 -10.05 14.82
N VAL A 242 -0.80 -11.37 14.98
CA VAL A 242 -2.00 -12.15 14.61
C VAL A 242 -3.24 -11.67 15.35
N LYS A 243 -3.12 -11.41 16.66
CA LYS A 243 -4.21 -10.86 17.46
C LYS A 243 -4.66 -9.50 16.91
N LEU A 244 -3.71 -8.61 16.63
CA LEU A 244 -3.99 -7.30 16.05
C LEU A 244 -4.68 -7.41 14.68
N LEU A 245 -4.28 -8.34 13.82
CA LEU A 245 -4.91 -8.59 12.53
C LEU A 245 -6.37 -9.03 12.71
N SER A 246 -6.64 -9.98 13.61
CA SER A 246 -7.99 -10.47 13.90
C SER A 246 -8.91 -9.34 14.38
N GLU A 247 -8.45 -8.52 15.33
CA GLU A 247 -9.20 -7.39 15.88
C GLU A 247 -9.42 -6.28 14.82
N SER A 248 -8.38 -5.97 14.05
CA SER A 248 -8.40 -4.87 13.07
C SER A 248 -9.24 -5.21 11.84
N LEU A 249 -9.25 -6.46 11.39
CA LEU A 249 -10.05 -6.90 10.25
C LEU A 249 -11.52 -7.09 10.61
N ARG A 250 -11.87 -7.08 11.91
CA ARG A 250 -13.25 -7.25 12.43
C ARG A 250 -13.95 -8.50 11.88
N LEU A 251 -13.20 -9.59 11.79
CA LEU A 251 -13.69 -10.86 11.26
C LEU A 251 -14.75 -11.45 12.21
N SER A 252 -15.93 -11.76 11.68
CA SER A 252 -17.09 -12.31 12.41
C SER A 252 -17.35 -13.79 12.13
N GLY A 253 -16.58 -14.39 11.22
CA GLY A 253 -16.78 -15.76 10.73
C GLY A 253 -17.60 -15.83 9.44
N ARG A 254 -17.95 -14.69 8.83
CA ARG A 254 -18.76 -14.61 7.61
C ARG A 254 -17.98 -14.15 6.39
N GLU A 255 -16.79 -13.63 6.61
CA GLU A 255 -15.98 -12.93 5.62
C GLU A 255 -15.19 -13.92 4.76
N THR A 256 -15.00 -13.56 3.49
CA THR A 256 -13.92 -14.11 2.67
C THR A 256 -12.65 -13.29 2.88
N LEU A 257 -11.62 -13.92 3.44
CA LEU A 257 -10.32 -13.33 3.70
C LEU A 257 -9.31 -13.78 2.64
N VAL A 258 -8.47 -12.86 2.15
CA VAL A 258 -7.27 -13.22 1.40
C VAL A 258 -6.04 -13.01 2.29
N ASP A 259 -5.18 -14.04 2.38
CA ASP A 259 -3.83 -13.96 2.91
C ASP A 259 -2.85 -13.91 1.73
N ALA A 260 -2.40 -12.70 1.38
CA ALA A 260 -1.49 -12.48 0.26
C ALA A 260 -0.03 -12.48 0.74
N TYR A 261 0.84 -13.14 -0.02
CA TYR A 261 2.20 -13.48 0.40
C TYR A 261 2.22 -14.43 1.61
N ALA A 262 1.37 -15.45 1.57
CA ALA A 262 1.03 -16.30 2.71
C ALA A 262 2.22 -17.09 3.29
N GLY A 263 3.33 -17.23 2.56
CA GLY A 263 4.50 -17.98 2.99
C GLY A 263 4.14 -19.43 3.31
N VAL A 264 4.37 -19.84 4.56
CA VAL A 264 4.01 -21.19 5.05
C VAL A 264 2.56 -21.30 5.54
N GLY A 265 1.74 -20.28 5.31
CA GLY A 265 0.32 -20.22 5.68
C GLY A 265 0.06 -19.79 7.12
N THR A 266 0.93 -18.98 7.74
CA THR A 266 0.81 -18.63 9.16
C THR A 266 -0.46 -17.82 9.45
N PHE A 267 -0.71 -16.72 8.73
CA PHE A 267 -1.91 -15.92 8.94
C PHE A 267 -3.15 -16.66 8.46
N ALA A 268 -3.10 -17.31 7.29
CA ALA A 268 -4.21 -18.11 6.80
C ALA A 268 -4.68 -19.15 7.83
N ALA A 269 -3.76 -19.93 8.42
CA ALA A 269 -4.09 -20.90 9.46
C ALA A 269 -4.72 -20.24 10.69
N LEU A 270 -4.09 -19.20 11.23
CA LEU A 270 -4.50 -18.59 12.50
C LEU A 270 -5.76 -17.72 12.41
N LEU A 271 -6.05 -17.16 11.23
CA LEU A 271 -7.24 -16.36 10.99
C LEU A 271 -8.41 -17.19 10.45
N SER A 272 -8.16 -18.39 9.91
CA SER A 272 -9.22 -19.26 9.39
C SER A 272 -10.36 -19.58 10.36
N PRO A 273 -10.16 -19.72 11.69
CA PRO A 273 -11.30 -19.93 12.60
C PRO A 273 -12.25 -18.74 12.69
N HIS A 274 -11.83 -17.56 12.23
CA HIS A 274 -12.56 -16.31 12.28
C HIS A 274 -13.15 -15.89 10.92
N ALA A 275 -12.96 -16.67 9.86
CA ALA A 275 -13.44 -16.35 8.52
C ALA A 275 -14.29 -17.48 7.94
N ALA A 276 -15.25 -17.16 7.06
CA ALA A 276 -16.02 -18.19 6.36
C ALA A 276 -15.14 -18.94 5.36
N LYS A 277 -14.27 -18.20 4.66
CA LYS A 277 -13.30 -18.73 3.70
C LYS A 277 -12.00 -17.93 3.79
N VAL A 278 -10.87 -18.61 3.63
CA VAL A 278 -9.56 -17.98 3.48
C VAL A 278 -8.92 -18.40 2.16
N ILE A 279 -8.40 -17.45 1.41
CA ILE A 279 -7.64 -17.66 0.18
C ILE A 279 -6.19 -17.30 0.46
N ALA A 280 -5.30 -18.28 0.51
CA ALA A 280 -3.87 -18.08 0.70
C ALA A 280 -3.14 -18.05 -0.64
N ILE A 281 -2.32 -17.01 -0.87
CA ILE A 281 -1.59 -16.81 -2.13
C ILE A 281 -0.09 -16.80 -1.87
N GLU A 282 0.66 -17.68 -2.56
CA GLU A 282 2.11 -17.75 -2.45
C GLU A 282 2.74 -18.20 -3.78
N GLU A 283 3.94 -17.69 -4.10
CA GLU A 283 4.68 -18.05 -5.32
C GLU A 283 5.86 -19.00 -5.07
N SER A 284 6.45 -18.96 -3.87
CA SER A 284 7.63 -19.72 -3.49
C SER A 284 7.32 -21.21 -3.35
N ALA A 285 7.88 -22.01 -4.25
CA ALA A 285 7.69 -23.46 -4.26
C ALA A 285 8.04 -24.14 -2.93
N SER A 286 9.06 -23.66 -2.21
CA SER A 286 9.41 -24.21 -0.89
C SER A 286 8.36 -23.87 0.17
N ALA A 287 7.86 -22.63 0.17
CA ALA A 287 6.87 -22.18 1.13
C ALA A 287 5.51 -22.85 0.88
N ILE A 288 5.09 -22.98 -0.38
CA ILE A 288 3.85 -23.67 -0.78
C ILE A 288 3.84 -25.12 -0.30
N LYS A 289 4.97 -25.83 -0.39
CA LYS A 289 5.06 -27.21 0.09
C LYS A 289 4.76 -27.30 1.59
N ASP A 290 5.33 -26.40 2.37
CA ASP A 290 5.08 -26.31 3.81
C ASP A 290 3.63 -25.87 4.08
N ALA A 291 3.14 -24.86 3.35
CA ALA A 291 1.78 -24.33 3.47
C ALA A 291 0.72 -25.40 3.21
N ARG A 292 0.86 -26.24 2.18
CA ARG A 292 -0.08 -27.34 1.90
C ARG A 292 -0.19 -28.31 3.08
N GLU A 293 0.93 -28.65 3.72
CA GLU A 293 0.92 -29.51 4.91
C GLU A 293 0.34 -28.81 6.15
N ASN A 294 0.68 -27.54 6.35
CA ASN A 294 0.20 -26.75 7.48
C ASN A 294 -1.31 -26.51 7.38
N LEU A 295 -1.79 -26.20 6.18
CA LEU A 295 -3.15 -25.78 5.88
C LEU A 295 -4.12 -26.94 5.65
N ALA A 296 -3.64 -28.17 5.40
CA ALA A 296 -4.49 -29.34 5.15
C ALA A 296 -5.54 -29.64 6.24
N ARG A 297 -5.32 -29.14 7.47
CA ARG A 297 -6.23 -29.31 8.60
C ARG A 297 -7.34 -28.25 8.66
N PHE A 298 -7.32 -27.23 7.79
CA PHE A 298 -8.27 -26.13 7.77
C PHE A 298 -9.13 -26.22 6.51
N PRO A 299 -10.35 -26.79 6.61
CA PRO A 299 -11.17 -27.09 5.43
C PRO A 299 -11.70 -25.86 4.72
N ASN A 300 -11.67 -24.69 5.37
CA ASN A 300 -12.09 -23.41 4.80
C ASN A 300 -10.93 -22.58 4.22
N VAL A 301 -9.73 -23.17 4.07
CA VAL A 301 -8.57 -22.51 3.45
C VAL A 301 -8.31 -23.07 2.06
N GLU A 302 -8.31 -22.20 1.06
CA GLU A 302 -7.94 -22.49 -0.33
C GLU A 302 -6.55 -21.91 -0.62
N MET A 303 -5.67 -22.70 -1.25
CA MET A 303 -4.31 -22.28 -1.56
C MET A 303 -4.15 -22.06 -3.07
N HIS A 304 -3.75 -20.86 -3.47
CA HIS A 304 -3.39 -20.51 -4.84
C HIS A 304 -1.87 -20.35 -4.97
N GLN A 305 -1.30 -21.09 -5.92
CA GLN A 305 0.11 -20.96 -6.27
C GLN A 305 0.24 -19.96 -7.42
N GLY A 306 0.90 -18.84 -7.17
CA GLY A 306 1.12 -17.81 -8.18
C GLY A 306 1.59 -16.50 -7.58
N LYS A 307 1.93 -15.56 -8.46
CA LYS A 307 2.26 -14.20 -8.06
C LYS A 307 1.01 -13.51 -7.51
N THR A 308 1.15 -12.82 -6.38
CA THR A 308 0.06 -12.10 -5.72
C THR A 308 -0.71 -11.19 -6.70
N GLU A 309 -0.01 -10.38 -7.50
CA GLU A 309 -0.64 -9.46 -8.45
C GLU A 309 -1.51 -10.15 -9.51
N ALA A 310 -1.11 -11.35 -9.94
CA ALA A 310 -1.82 -12.13 -10.95
C ALA A 310 -3.06 -12.78 -10.33
N VAL A 311 -2.89 -13.49 -9.21
CA VAL A 311 -4.00 -14.20 -8.56
C VAL A 311 -5.06 -13.22 -8.08
N LEU A 312 -4.68 -12.10 -7.44
CA LEU A 312 -5.64 -11.06 -7.03
C LEU A 312 -6.44 -10.50 -8.21
N GLY A 313 -5.83 -10.40 -9.39
CA GLY A 313 -6.50 -9.90 -10.59
C GLY A 313 -7.52 -10.87 -11.19
N GLU A 314 -7.43 -12.16 -10.87
CA GLU A 314 -8.26 -13.24 -11.41
C GLU A 314 -9.38 -13.68 -10.46
N LEU A 315 -9.37 -13.23 -9.20
CA LEU A 315 -10.42 -13.57 -8.24
C LEU A 315 -11.78 -13.01 -8.68
N LEU A 316 -12.73 -13.92 -8.91
CA LEU A 316 -14.12 -13.60 -9.30
C LEU A 316 -15.08 -13.52 -8.10
N GLU A 317 -14.66 -14.07 -6.96
CA GLU A 317 -15.42 -14.03 -5.73
C GLU A 317 -15.24 -12.72 -4.97
N GLN A 318 -16.21 -12.41 -4.11
CA GLN A 318 -16.15 -11.22 -3.26
C GLN A 318 -15.16 -11.47 -2.13
N VAL A 319 -14.20 -10.55 -2.00
CA VAL A 319 -13.25 -10.52 -0.90
C VAL A 319 -13.67 -9.40 0.05
N ASP A 320 -13.82 -9.73 1.33
CA ASP A 320 -14.22 -8.75 2.36
C ASP A 320 -13.01 -8.14 3.06
N ALA A 321 -11.96 -8.93 3.23
CA ALA A 321 -10.75 -8.56 3.95
C ALA A 321 -9.49 -9.09 3.26
N VAL A 322 -8.38 -8.36 3.35
CA VAL A 322 -7.07 -8.80 2.85
C VAL A 322 -6.00 -8.54 3.89
N VAL A 323 -5.15 -9.54 4.14
CA VAL A 323 -3.84 -9.38 4.78
C VAL A 323 -2.77 -9.31 3.68
N LEU A 324 -1.91 -8.30 3.73
CA LEU A 324 -0.71 -8.19 2.92
C LEU A 324 0.52 -8.34 3.83
N ASP A 325 1.40 -9.30 3.55
CA ASP A 325 2.72 -9.41 4.21
C ASP A 325 3.86 -9.51 3.17
N PRO A 326 4.08 -8.47 2.36
CA PRO A 326 5.06 -8.51 1.27
C PRO A 326 6.50 -8.56 1.80
N PRO A 327 7.47 -8.94 0.94
CA PRO A 327 8.89 -8.82 1.26
C PRO A 327 9.28 -7.35 1.49
N ARG A 328 10.52 -7.11 1.97
CA ARG A 328 11.07 -5.76 2.23
C ARG A 328 10.94 -4.75 1.07
N ALA A 329 10.81 -5.23 -0.17
CA ALA A 329 10.59 -4.37 -1.34
C ALA A 329 9.18 -3.74 -1.39
N GLY A 330 8.25 -4.19 -0.55
CA GLY A 330 6.83 -3.86 -0.56
C GLY A 330 6.07 -4.58 -1.67
N CYS A 331 4.83 -4.16 -1.91
CA CYS A 331 3.99 -4.66 -2.98
C CYS A 331 4.47 -4.16 -4.35
N GLN A 332 4.26 -4.99 -5.37
CA GLN A 332 4.33 -4.50 -6.74
C GLN A 332 3.14 -3.57 -7.03
N ARG A 333 3.32 -2.60 -7.93
CA ARG A 333 2.25 -1.67 -8.31
C ARG A 333 0.99 -2.40 -8.80
N GLN A 334 1.17 -3.44 -9.62
CA GLN A 334 0.07 -4.24 -10.12
C GLN A 334 -0.73 -4.94 -8.99
N ALA A 335 -0.09 -5.36 -7.90
CA ALA A 335 -0.78 -5.95 -6.76
C ALA A 335 -1.70 -4.92 -6.08
N LEU A 336 -1.22 -3.69 -5.89
CA LEU A 336 -2.01 -2.59 -5.34
C LEU A 336 -3.19 -2.22 -6.27
N ASP A 337 -2.96 -2.19 -7.58
CA ASP A 337 -4.02 -1.91 -8.56
C ASP A 337 -5.08 -3.03 -8.57
N SER A 338 -4.68 -4.31 -8.50
CA SER A 338 -5.60 -5.45 -8.36
C SER A 338 -6.39 -5.37 -7.06
N LEU A 339 -5.75 -4.99 -5.94
CA LEU A 339 -6.41 -4.81 -4.65
C LEU A 339 -7.46 -3.68 -4.66
N MET A 340 -7.17 -2.56 -5.32
CA MET A 340 -8.13 -1.47 -5.49
C MET A 340 -9.32 -1.89 -6.36
N LYS A 341 -9.12 -2.78 -7.35
CA LYS A 341 -10.19 -3.33 -8.17
C LYS A 341 -11.07 -4.31 -7.40
N LEU A 342 -10.47 -5.18 -6.58
CA LEU A 342 -11.20 -6.10 -5.69
C LEU A 342 -12.02 -5.35 -4.64
N ALA A 343 -11.53 -4.18 -4.21
CA ALA A 343 -12.18 -3.30 -3.25
C ALA A 343 -12.66 -4.02 -1.96
N PRO A 344 -11.83 -4.84 -1.28
CA PRO A 344 -12.16 -5.35 0.04
C PRO A 344 -12.52 -4.21 1.00
N THR A 345 -13.43 -4.47 1.92
CA THR A 345 -13.86 -3.48 2.93
C THR A 345 -12.75 -3.13 3.90
N ARG A 346 -11.83 -4.06 4.18
CA ARG A 346 -10.70 -3.87 5.09
C ARG A 346 -9.42 -4.46 4.53
N ILE A 347 -8.30 -3.77 4.76
CA ILE A 347 -6.96 -4.26 4.47
C ILE A 347 -6.12 -4.13 5.73
N ALA A 348 -5.37 -5.17 6.07
CA ALA A 348 -4.28 -5.09 7.02
C ALA A 348 -2.97 -5.33 6.30
N TYR A 349 -2.08 -4.33 6.32
CA TYR A 349 -0.76 -4.40 5.69
C TYR A 349 0.30 -4.57 6.78
N VAL A 350 0.95 -5.73 6.80
CA VAL A 350 2.10 -6.06 7.64
C VAL A 350 3.38 -5.71 6.89
N SER A 351 4.31 -4.99 7.53
CA SER A 351 5.59 -4.63 6.92
C SER A 351 6.72 -4.51 7.93
N CYS A 352 7.87 -5.07 7.58
CA CYS A 352 9.12 -4.90 8.32
C CYS A 352 9.96 -3.69 7.87
N ASP A 353 9.47 -2.91 6.89
CA ASP A 353 10.12 -1.70 6.37
C ASP A 353 9.12 -0.52 6.29
N PRO A 354 9.29 0.51 7.14
CA PRO A 354 8.38 1.67 7.15
C PRO A 354 8.39 2.51 5.88
N GLU A 355 9.50 2.59 5.14
CA GLU A 355 9.59 3.44 3.94
C GLU A 355 8.82 2.81 2.78
N THR A 356 8.96 1.50 2.55
CA THR A 356 8.19 0.81 1.52
C THR A 356 6.71 0.71 1.89
N LEU A 357 6.39 0.54 3.18
CA LEU A 357 5.01 0.66 3.68
C LEU A 357 4.42 2.03 3.33
N ALA A 358 5.11 3.13 3.66
CA ALA A 358 4.62 4.48 3.39
C ALA A 358 4.41 4.75 1.89
N ARG A 359 5.31 4.25 1.04
CA ARG A 359 5.16 4.32 -0.43
C ARG A 359 3.88 3.63 -0.91
N ASP A 360 3.58 2.45 -0.40
CA ASP A 360 2.42 1.66 -0.84
C ASP A 360 1.11 2.23 -0.27
N LEU A 361 1.12 2.67 1.00
CA LEU A 361 0.00 3.35 1.62
C LEU A 361 -0.39 4.63 0.87
N LYS A 362 0.58 5.38 0.33
CA LYS A 362 0.31 6.56 -0.51
C LYS A 362 -0.54 6.20 -1.72
N VAL A 363 -0.24 5.08 -2.38
CA VAL A 363 -0.99 4.61 -3.56
C VAL A 363 -2.40 4.20 -3.17
N LEU A 364 -2.55 3.43 -2.08
CA LEU A 364 -3.87 2.99 -1.61
C LEU A 364 -4.74 4.15 -1.12
N ALA A 365 -4.15 5.12 -0.42
CA ALA A 365 -4.83 6.30 0.12
C ALA A 365 -5.28 7.29 -0.96
N ALA A 366 -4.50 7.42 -2.04
CA ALA A 366 -4.89 8.15 -3.24
C ALA A 366 -6.03 7.43 -4.02
N GLY A 367 -6.22 6.13 -3.76
CA GLY A 367 -7.32 5.34 -4.27
C GLY A 367 -8.53 5.33 -3.33
N PRO A 368 -9.29 4.21 -3.29
CA PRO A 368 -10.56 4.13 -2.58
C PRO A 368 -10.42 3.86 -1.07
N TYR A 369 -9.22 3.95 -0.48
CA TYR A 369 -8.97 3.57 0.91
C TYR A 369 -8.60 4.76 1.80
N SER A 370 -9.01 4.68 3.05
CA SER A 370 -8.51 5.56 4.12
C SER A 370 -7.68 4.74 5.10
N ILE A 371 -6.59 5.33 5.58
CA ILE A 371 -5.72 4.70 6.58
C ILE A 371 -6.32 5.00 7.96
N GLU A 372 -6.69 3.95 8.70
CA GLU A 372 -7.26 4.06 10.05
C GLU A 372 -6.17 4.37 11.08
N ALA A 373 -5.10 3.59 11.09
CA ALA A 373 -3.91 3.80 11.93
C ALA A 373 -2.73 2.95 11.44
N VAL A 374 -1.54 3.26 11.92
CA VAL A 374 -0.37 2.39 11.83
C VAL A 374 0.09 2.03 13.24
N GLN A 375 0.17 0.73 13.52
CA GLN A 375 0.61 0.17 14.79
C GLN A 375 2.02 -0.42 14.62
N PRO A 376 3.07 0.23 15.16
CA PRO A 376 4.39 -0.37 15.23
C PRO A 376 4.41 -1.48 16.29
N VAL A 377 5.15 -2.54 16.03
CA VAL A 377 5.35 -3.70 16.91
C VAL A 377 6.84 -3.96 17.01
N ASP A 378 7.34 -4.06 18.24
CA ASP A 378 8.74 -4.36 18.48
C ASP A 378 9.04 -5.86 18.32
N MET A 379 9.06 -6.33 17.08
CA MET A 379 9.44 -7.70 16.72
C MET A 379 10.93 -7.98 17.01
N PHE A 380 11.77 -6.94 17.02
CA PHE A 380 13.23 -7.05 17.14
C PHE A 380 13.81 -6.06 18.18
N PRO A 381 13.59 -6.30 19.49
CA PRO A 381 14.21 -5.52 20.55
C PRO A 381 15.72 -5.36 20.39
N GLN A 382 16.30 -4.26 20.87
CA GLN A 382 17.74 -3.95 20.79
C GLN A 382 18.28 -3.67 19.38
N THR A 383 17.39 -3.68 18.37
CA THR A 383 17.68 -3.33 16.99
C THR A 383 16.77 -2.18 16.55
N HIS A 384 17.16 -1.50 15.48
CA HIS A 384 16.36 -0.45 14.87
C HIS A 384 15.14 -0.96 14.08
N HIS A 385 15.08 -2.26 13.79
CA HIS A 385 13.98 -2.84 13.01
C HIS A 385 12.66 -2.73 13.75
N VAL A 386 11.61 -2.39 13.02
CA VAL A 386 10.25 -2.26 13.51
C VAL A 386 9.31 -2.98 12.54
N GLU A 387 8.43 -3.81 13.10
CA GLU A 387 7.33 -4.40 12.34
C GLU A 387 6.15 -3.45 12.43
N CYS A 388 5.38 -3.29 11.36
CA CYS A 388 4.27 -2.36 11.31
C CYS A 388 3.02 -3.08 10.82
N VAL A 389 1.87 -2.78 11.42
CA VAL A 389 0.56 -3.15 10.89
C VAL A 389 -0.22 -1.88 10.59
N ALA A 390 -0.45 -1.62 9.31
CA ALA A 390 -1.33 -0.55 8.86
C ALA A 390 -2.72 -1.10 8.57
N VAL A 391 -3.74 -0.43 9.09
CA VAL A 391 -5.14 -0.83 8.88
C VAL A 391 -5.78 0.19 7.96
N LEU A 392 -6.42 -0.29 6.89
CA LEU A 392 -7.16 0.53 5.96
C LEU A 392 -8.60 0.05 5.86
N HIS A 393 -9.51 0.99 5.62
CA HIS A 393 -10.90 0.71 5.31
C HIS A 393 -11.28 1.37 3.99
N LEU A 394 -12.18 0.73 3.26
CA LEU A 394 -12.75 1.29 2.04
C LEU A 394 -13.54 2.56 2.39
N LYS A 395 -13.30 3.65 1.65
CA LYS A 395 -14.02 4.92 1.79
C LYS A 395 -15.53 4.68 1.57
N ALA A 396 -16.37 5.39 2.30
CA ALA A 396 -17.83 5.27 2.14
C ALA A 396 -18.24 5.58 0.69
N GLY A 397 -19.21 4.83 0.15
CA GLY A 397 -19.65 4.92 -1.25
C GLY A 397 -18.69 4.36 -2.30
N HIS A 398 -17.51 3.85 -1.90
CA HIS A 398 -16.62 3.13 -2.82
C HIS A 398 -16.93 1.63 -2.86
N PRO A 399 -16.57 0.93 -3.96
CA PRO A 399 -15.98 1.48 -5.19
C PRO A 399 -17.02 2.26 -6.02
N ILE A 400 -16.56 3.29 -6.73
CA ILE A 400 -17.39 4.02 -7.70
C ILE A 400 -17.19 3.40 -9.07
N THR A 401 -18.29 3.09 -9.76
CA THR A 401 -18.30 2.53 -11.11
C THR A 401 -18.95 3.51 -12.08
N LEU A 402 -18.21 4.00 -13.05
CA LEU A 402 -18.72 4.79 -14.15
C LEU A 402 -19.29 3.86 -15.23
N ALA A 403 -20.62 3.83 -15.36
CA ALA A 403 -21.35 3.15 -16.42
C ALA A 403 -21.37 4.02 -17.70
N SER A 404 -20.24 4.07 -18.42
CA SER A 404 -20.05 4.93 -19.59
C SER A 404 -19.05 4.34 -20.57
N ALA A 405 -19.29 4.54 -21.87
CA ALA A 405 -18.30 4.32 -22.93
C ALA A 405 -17.53 5.62 -23.30
N SER A 406 -17.95 6.78 -22.79
CA SER A 406 -17.33 8.07 -23.11
C SER A 406 -15.97 8.25 -22.39
N PRO A 407 -14.86 8.40 -23.13
CA PRO A 407 -13.53 8.66 -22.55
C PRO A 407 -13.48 9.99 -21.78
N ARG A 408 -14.30 10.97 -22.19
CA ARG A 408 -14.31 12.32 -21.61
C ARG A 408 -14.88 12.34 -20.19
N ARG A 409 -15.89 11.50 -19.91
CA ARG A 409 -16.45 11.38 -18.56
C ARG A 409 -15.44 10.78 -17.59
N SER A 410 -14.68 9.79 -18.04
CA SER A 410 -13.56 9.23 -17.27
C SER A 410 -12.50 10.29 -16.98
N GLN A 411 -12.10 11.06 -18.00
CA GLN A 411 -11.12 12.14 -17.86
C GLN A 411 -11.57 13.18 -16.81
N ILE A 412 -12.86 13.57 -16.81
CA ILE A 412 -13.39 14.53 -15.82
C ILE A 412 -13.27 13.99 -14.38
N LEU A 413 -13.56 12.71 -14.16
CA LEU A 413 -13.45 12.09 -12.84
C LEU A 413 -11.98 11.92 -12.41
N ASP A 414 -11.10 11.55 -13.35
CA ASP A 414 -9.66 11.42 -13.12
C ASP A 414 -9.03 12.77 -12.73
N GLU A 415 -9.37 13.84 -13.46
CA GLU A 415 -8.92 15.20 -13.16
C GLU A 415 -9.47 15.73 -11.82
N ALA A 416 -10.68 15.29 -11.45
CA ALA A 416 -11.26 15.56 -10.14
C ALA A 416 -10.60 14.72 -9.01
N GLY A 417 -9.74 13.75 -9.33
CA GLY A 417 -9.11 12.87 -8.35
C GLY A 417 -10.08 11.90 -7.68
N ILE A 418 -11.20 11.57 -8.33
CA ILE A 418 -12.19 10.62 -7.82
C ILE A 418 -11.74 9.21 -8.25
N PRO A 419 -11.52 8.26 -7.35
CA PRO A 419 -11.20 6.89 -7.74
C PRO A 419 -12.42 6.15 -8.30
N PHE A 420 -12.36 5.70 -9.56
CA PHE A 420 -13.45 4.94 -10.20
C PHE A 420 -12.94 3.79 -11.08
N ARG A 421 -13.88 2.94 -11.51
CA ARG A 421 -13.70 1.98 -12.60
C ARG A 421 -14.73 2.22 -13.69
N VAL A 422 -14.43 1.84 -14.93
CA VAL A 422 -15.34 2.00 -16.07
C VAL A 422 -15.96 0.66 -16.44
N VAL A 423 -17.28 0.66 -16.65
CA VAL A 423 -18.02 -0.49 -17.20
C VAL A 423 -18.92 0.02 -18.32
N ALA A 424 -18.90 -0.64 -19.48
CA ALA A 424 -19.80 -0.30 -20.57
C ALA A 424 -21.23 -0.73 -20.21
N PRO A 425 -22.23 0.18 -20.23
CA PRO A 425 -23.61 -0.17 -19.94
C PRO A 425 -24.26 -0.92 -21.11
N GLN A 426 -25.30 -1.70 -20.79
CA GLN A 426 -26.20 -2.31 -21.77
C GLN A 426 -27.59 -1.70 -21.57
N ALA A 427 -27.85 -0.57 -22.23
CA ALA A 427 -29.13 0.13 -22.14
C ALA A 427 -29.67 0.41 -23.54
N ASP A 428 -30.99 0.25 -23.71
CA ASP A 428 -31.71 0.62 -24.92
C ASP A 428 -31.91 2.15 -24.96
N GLU A 429 -31.24 2.82 -25.90
CA GLU A 429 -31.30 4.28 -26.07
C GLU A 429 -32.50 4.74 -26.94
N THR A 430 -33.36 3.82 -27.41
CA THR A 430 -34.41 4.14 -28.42
C THR A 430 -35.70 4.72 -27.86
N VAL A 431 -35.88 4.74 -26.53
CA VAL A 431 -37.12 5.21 -25.89
C VAL A 431 -37.02 6.69 -25.51
N LEU A 432 -37.83 7.53 -26.16
CA LEU A 432 -38.00 8.94 -25.78
C LEU A 432 -38.88 9.05 -24.53
N HIS A 433 -38.47 9.86 -23.56
CA HIS A 433 -39.20 10.04 -22.30
C HIS A 433 -39.53 11.51 -22.04
N GLY A 434 -40.77 11.91 -22.33
CA GLY A 434 -41.31 13.21 -21.89
C GLY A 434 -40.45 14.42 -22.31
N THR A 435 -40.10 15.27 -21.35
CA THR A 435 -39.26 16.45 -21.59
C THR A 435 -37.79 16.06 -21.84
N PRO A 436 -36.98 16.91 -22.50
CA PRO A 436 -35.56 16.64 -22.69
C PRO A 436 -34.82 16.32 -21.37
N GLU A 437 -35.15 17.01 -20.28
CA GLU A 437 -34.60 16.78 -18.94
C GLU A 437 -34.99 15.41 -18.40
N GLY A 438 -36.27 15.03 -18.51
CA GLY A 438 -36.76 13.71 -18.11
C GLY A 438 -36.12 12.58 -18.93
N HIS A 439 -35.89 12.82 -20.22
CA HIS A 439 -35.24 11.88 -21.12
C HIS A 439 -33.81 11.55 -20.70
N VAL A 440 -32.96 12.56 -20.48
CA VAL A 440 -31.57 12.30 -20.06
C VAL A 440 -31.48 11.69 -18.67
N GLN A 441 -32.38 12.04 -17.75
CA GLN A 441 -32.41 11.42 -16.42
C GLN A 441 -32.80 9.93 -16.51
N ALA A 442 -33.81 9.61 -17.32
CA ALA A 442 -34.24 8.23 -17.53
C ALA A 442 -33.14 7.38 -18.18
N LEU A 443 -32.47 7.90 -19.21
CA LEU A 443 -31.36 7.21 -19.87
C LEU A 443 -30.15 7.02 -18.95
N ALA A 444 -29.76 8.05 -18.20
CA ALA A 444 -28.68 7.92 -17.21
C ALA A 444 -29.02 6.85 -16.17
N LEU A 445 -30.25 6.85 -15.65
CA LEU A 445 -30.69 5.86 -14.68
C LEU A 445 -30.72 4.43 -15.26
N ALA A 446 -31.19 4.27 -16.49
CA ALA A 446 -31.19 2.99 -17.19
C ALA A 446 -29.76 2.45 -17.37
N LYS A 447 -28.80 3.30 -17.75
CA LYS A 447 -27.38 2.95 -17.86
C LYS A 447 -26.81 2.48 -16.52
N ALA A 448 -27.01 3.23 -15.44
CA ALA A 448 -26.55 2.82 -14.11
C ALA A 448 -27.19 1.50 -13.65
N ARG A 449 -28.50 1.33 -13.85
CA ARG A 449 -29.24 0.11 -13.49
C ARG A 449 -28.86 -1.11 -14.32
N SER A 450 -28.38 -0.93 -15.56
CA SER A 450 -27.86 -2.04 -16.37
C SER A 450 -26.58 -2.66 -15.78
N VAL A 451 -25.78 -1.85 -15.08
CA VAL A 451 -24.49 -2.25 -14.52
C VAL A 451 -24.62 -2.70 -13.06
N ALA A 452 -25.48 -2.04 -12.26
CA ALA A 452 -25.60 -2.30 -10.83
C ALA A 452 -25.77 -3.79 -10.44
N PRO A 453 -26.59 -4.61 -11.11
CA PRO A 453 -26.76 -6.03 -10.77
C PRO A 453 -25.49 -6.88 -10.94
N SER A 454 -24.54 -6.45 -11.77
CA SER A 454 -23.25 -7.14 -11.94
C SER A 454 -22.26 -6.85 -10.81
N LEU A 455 -22.59 -5.89 -9.95
CA LEU A 455 -21.73 -5.42 -8.87
C LEU A 455 -22.30 -5.84 -7.53
N ARG A 456 -21.42 -6.19 -6.61
CA ARG A 456 -21.82 -6.67 -5.27
C ARG A 456 -21.88 -5.57 -4.21
N ARG A 457 -21.23 -4.42 -4.46
CA ARG A 457 -21.21 -3.23 -3.59
C ARG A 457 -20.71 -2.00 -4.34
N GLY A 458 -20.90 -0.84 -3.72
CA GLY A 458 -20.44 0.46 -4.21
C GLY A 458 -21.50 1.19 -5.02
N LEU A 459 -21.12 2.35 -5.57
CA LEU A 459 -22.02 3.23 -6.31
C LEU A 459 -21.77 3.11 -7.81
N VAL A 460 -22.85 3.14 -8.60
CA VAL A 460 -22.82 3.17 -10.06
C VAL A 460 -23.25 4.55 -10.54
N LEU A 461 -22.31 5.28 -11.13
CA LEU A 461 -22.51 6.57 -11.73
C LEU A 461 -22.75 6.42 -13.23
N ALA A 462 -23.77 7.08 -13.75
CA ALA A 462 -24.01 7.18 -15.18
C ALA A 462 -24.43 8.60 -15.55
N ALA A 463 -24.22 8.96 -16.81
CA ALA A 463 -24.71 10.21 -17.37
C ALA A 463 -25.21 10.03 -18.80
N ASP A 464 -26.11 10.90 -19.22
CA ASP A 464 -26.58 11.01 -20.60
C ASP A 464 -26.71 12.48 -21.00
N THR A 465 -26.54 12.80 -22.28
CA THR A 465 -26.39 14.19 -22.73
C THR A 465 -27.04 14.40 -24.08
N VAL A 466 -27.87 15.43 -24.16
CA VAL A 466 -28.55 15.84 -25.40
C VAL A 466 -28.33 17.31 -25.70
N VAL A 467 -28.34 17.63 -26.99
CA VAL A 467 -28.38 18.99 -27.50
C VAL A 467 -29.82 19.32 -27.87
N VAL A 468 -30.32 20.48 -27.47
CA VAL A 468 -31.70 20.90 -27.72
C VAL A 468 -31.71 22.27 -28.39
N ASP A 469 -32.23 22.31 -29.62
CA ASP A 469 -32.48 23.53 -30.38
C ASP A 469 -34.00 23.78 -30.45
N GLY A 470 -34.46 24.80 -29.72
CA GLY A 470 -35.89 25.04 -29.46
C GLY A 470 -36.54 23.86 -28.74
N GLU A 471 -37.44 23.15 -29.44
CA GLU A 471 -38.08 21.91 -28.98
C GLU A 471 -37.47 20.63 -29.59
N THR A 472 -36.51 20.78 -30.52
CA THR A 472 -35.89 19.65 -31.21
C THR A 472 -34.70 19.11 -30.44
N ILE A 473 -34.69 17.81 -30.16
CA ILE A 473 -33.52 17.10 -29.62
C ILE A 473 -32.61 16.68 -30.78
N LEU A 474 -31.36 17.13 -30.74
CA LEU A 474 -30.29 16.73 -31.65
C LEU A 474 -29.44 15.66 -30.97
N GLY A 475 -29.69 14.41 -31.35
CA GLY A 475 -28.93 13.24 -30.90
C GLY A 475 -27.58 13.10 -31.62
N LYS A 476 -27.07 11.87 -31.68
CA LYS A 476 -25.89 11.53 -32.49
C LYS A 476 -26.28 11.56 -33.98
N PRO A 477 -25.40 12.05 -34.87
CA PRO A 477 -25.69 12.02 -36.30
C PRO A 477 -25.76 10.58 -36.83
N LEU A 478 -26.54 10.38 -37.89
CA LEU A 478 -26.72 9.06 -38.54
C LEU A 478 -25.58 8.76 -39.51
N ASP A 479 -25.10 9.81 -40.17
CA ASP A 479 -24.03 9.80 -41.15
C ASP A 479 -23.40 11.22 -41.21
N ASP A 480 -22.37 11.36 -42.04
CA ASP A 480 -21.65 12.63 -42.22
C ASP A 480 -22.54 13.75 -42.80
N ALA A 481 -23.55 13.40 -43.61
CA ALA A 481 -24.47 14.37 -44.17
C ALA A 481 -25.38 14.96 -43.09
N HIS A 482 -25.92 14.10 -42.22
CA HIS A 482 -26.71 14.50 -41.06
C HIS A 482 -25.85 15.31 -40.06
N ALA A 483 -24.58 14.95 -39.88
CA ALA A 483 -23.66 15.74 -39.06
C ALA A 483 -23.48 17.18 -39.59
N LEU A 484 -23.33 17.34 -40.91
CA LEU A 484 -23.24 18.66 -41.54
C LEU A 484 -24.54 19.47 -41.39
N GLU A 485 -25.70 18.83 -41.57
CA GLU A 485 -27.00 19.48 -41.39
C GLU A 485 -27.17 19.99 -39.94
N MET A 486 -26.80 19.17 -38.94
CA MET A 486 -26.80 19.60 -37.54
C MET A 486 -25.88 20.81 -37.32
N LEU A 487 -24.66 20.77 -37.85
CA LEU A 487 -23.71 21.88 -37.72
C LEU A 487 -24.17 23.14 -38.45
N GLU A 488 -24.82 23.03 -39.60
CA GLU A 488 -25.40 24.17 -40.31
C GLU A 488 -26.54 24.79 -39.50
N ARG A 489 -27.42 23.95 -38.94
CA ARG A 489 -28.53 24.38 -38.10
C ARG A 489 -28.06 25.14 -36.85
N LEU A 490 -27.02 24.65 -36.19
CA LEU A 490 -26.51 25.24 -34.96
C LEU A 490 -25.62 26.47 -35.20
N ARG A 491 -25.11 26.69 -36.41
CA ARG A 491 -24.12 27.73 -36.73
C ARG A 491 -24.62 29.13 -36.36
N GLY A 492 -23.85 29.83 -35.51
CA GLY A 492 -24.19 31.18 -35.06
C GLY A 492 -25.45 31.27 -34.18
N GLN A 493 -26.07 30.13 -33.86
CA GLN A 493 -27.24 30.05 -33.00
C GLN A 493 -26.85 29.76 -31.56
N HIS A 494 -27.85 29.87 -30.68
CA HIS A 494 -27.76 29.44 -29.29
C HIS A 494 -28.64 28.22 -29.07
N HIS A 495 -28.15 27.25 -28.31
CA HIS A 495 -28.89 26.03 -28.01
C HIS A 495 -28.57 25.55 -26.59
N ARG A 496 -29.44 24.69 -26.05
CA ARG A 496 -29.26 24.12 -24.71
C ARG A 496 -28.51 22.80 -24.82
N VAL A 497 -27.62 22.56 -23.87
CA VAL A 497 -27.01 21.24 -23.65
C VAL A 497 -27.42 20.77 -22.27
N ILE A 498 -28.10 19.64 -22.23
CA ILE A 498 -28.74 19.11 -21.03
C ILE A 498 -28.10 17.76 -20.72
N THR A 499 -27.52 17.61 -19.53
CA THR A 499 -26.96 16.34 -19.06
C THR A 499 -27.72 15.85 -17.85
N GLY A 500 -28.24 14.63 -17.96
CA GLY A 500 -28.79 13.87 -16.84
C GLY A 500 -27.69 13.05 -16.18
N VAL A 501 -27.67 13.03 -14.85
CA VAL A 501 -26.77 12.19 -14.06
C VAL A 501 -27.60 11.31 -13.14
N ALA A 502 -27.19 10.06 -13.01
CA ALA A 502 -27.79 9.09 -12.09
C ALA A 502 -26.71 8.39 -11.26
N VAL A 503 -27.01 8.17 -10.00
CA VAL A 503 -26.21 7.32 -9.11
C VAL A 503 -27.11 6.24 -8.53
N VAL A 504 -26.66 4.98 -8.58
CA VAL A 504 -27.36 3.82 -8.04
C VAL A 504 -26.45 3.12 -7.03
N ASP A 505 -26.95 2.82 -5.84
CA ASP A 505 -26.28 1.95 -4.89
C ASP A 505 -26.45 0.49 -5.33
N ALA A 506 -25.35 -0.21 -5.60
CA ALA A 506 -25.38 -1.59 -6.09
C ALA A 506 -25.83 -2.60 -5.02
N THR A 507 -25.78 -2.24 -3.73
CA THR A 507 -26.21 -3.08 -2.62
C THR A 507 -27.68 -2.89 -2.30
N THR A 508 -28.17 -1.65 -2.23
CA THR A 508 -29.57 -1.36 -1.84
C THR A 508 -30.51 -1.20 -3.03
N GLY A 509 -29.98 -0.87 -4.21
CA GLY A 509 -30.77 -0.48 -5.38
C GLY A 509 -31.33 0.94 -5.30
N GLU A 510 -31.06 1.67 -4.22
CA GLU A 510 -31.44 3.08 -4.07
C GLU A 510 -30.79 3.91 -5.18
N SER A 511 -31.53 4.89 -5.70
CA SER A 511 -31.06 5.69 -6.83
C SER A 511 -31.47 7.15 -6.70
N VAL A 512 -30.53 8.04 -7.03
CA VAL A 512 -30.76 9.47 -7.14
C VAL A 512 -30.43 9.93 -8.56
N THR A 513 -31.17 10.91 -9.07
CA THR A 513 -30.94 11.50 -10.38
C THR A 513 -30.97 13.02 -10.29
N GLY A 514 -30.37 13.67 -11.27
CA GLY A 514 -30.45 15.11 -11.44
C GLY A 514 -30.12 15.52 -12.86
N VAL A 515 -30.32 16.79 -13.17
CA VAL A 515 -30.08 17.36 -14.48
C VAL A 515 -29.36 18.70 -14.36
N GLU A 516 -28.50 19.00 -15.32
CA GLU A 516 -27.81 20.28 -15.45
C GLU A 516 -27.96 20.78 -16.89
N THR A 517 -28.18 22.10 -17.05
CA THR A 517 -28.43 22.72 -18.35
C THR A 517 -27.48 23.89 -18.55
N SER A 518 -26.76 23.87 -19.68
CA SER A 518 -25.90 24.96 -20.12
C SER A 518 -26.38 25.52 -21.45
N LEU A 519 -26.17 26.80 -21.70
CA LEU A 519 -26.42 27.43 -22.99
C LEU A 519 -25.10 27.53 -23.77
N VAL A 520 -25.11 27.11 -25.01
CA VAL A 520 -23.94 27.19 -25.90
C VAL A 520 -24.28 28.12 -27.04
N THR A 521 -23.41 29.09 -27.30
CA THR A 521 -23.48 29.93 -28.50
C THR A 521 -22.43 29.44 -29.48
N MET A 522 -22.85 29.03 -30.67
CA MET A 522 -21.94 28.54 -31.69
C MET A 522 -21.27 29.69 -32.43
N ARG A 523 -20.03 29.47 -32.85
CA ARG A 523 -19.31 30.37 -33.74
C ARG A 523 -19.93 30.36 -35.13
N HIS A 524 -19.75 31.45 -35.86
CA HIS A 524 -19.97 31.47 -37.31
C HIS A 524 -18.77 30.84 -38.05
N TYR A 525 -18.66 29.51 -38.00
CA TYR A 525 -17.69 28.77 -38.82
C TYR A 525 -18.16 28.67 -40.28
N THR A 526 -17.20 28.48 -41.18
CA THR A 526 -17.43 28.28 -42.60
C THR A 526 -17.83 26.83 -42.90
N ASP A 527 -18.44 26.59 -44.06
CA ASP A 527 -18.74 25.22 -44.52
C ASP A 527 -17.46 24.38 -44.70
N GLY A 528 -16.35 25.03 -45.04
CA GLY A 528 -15.04 24.39 -45.15
C GLY A 528 -14.56 23.83 -43.81
N GLU A 529 -14.68 24.63 -42.73
CA GLU A 529 -14.36 24.19 -41.37
C GLU A 529 -15.28 23.05 -40.91
N ALA A 530 -16.59 23.15 -41.14
CA ALA A 530 -17.55 22.11 -40.76
C ALA A 530 -17.27 20.79 -41.48
N ARG A 531 -17.02 20.82 -42.81
CA ARG A 531 -16.63 19.63 -43.58
C ARG A 531 -15.32 19.02 -43.12
N ALA A 532 -14.32 19.85 -42.81
CA ALA A 532 -13.04 19.36 -42.29
C ALA A 532 -13.22 18.67 -40.92
N PHE A 533 -14.07 19.21 -40.05
CA PHE A 533 -14.37 18.60 -38.76
C PHE A 533 -15.13 17.28 -38.90
N VAL A 534 -16.19 17.22 -39.72
CA VAL A 534 -16.92 15.97 -39.96
C VAL A 534 -16.01 14.91 -40.58
N ALA A 535 -15.17 15.28 -41.56
CA ALA A 535 -14.22 14.37 -42.20
C ALA A 535 -13.12 13.84 -41.25
N SER A 536 -12.89 14.50 -40.11
CA SER A 536 -11.99 13.97 -39.08
C SER A 536 -12.57 12.74 -38.36
N GLY A 537 -13.87 12.47 -38.51
CA GLY A 537 -14.61 11.43 -37.81
C GLY A 537 -15.07 11.83 -36.40
N GLU A 538 -14.59 12.95 -35.86
CA GLU A 538 -14.91 13.38 -34.50
C GLU A 538 -16.37 13.83 -34.29
N ALA A 539 -17.17 14.02 -35.34
CA ALA A 539 -18.58 14.42 -35.20
C ALA A 539 -19.52 13.24 -34.85
N THR A 540 -19.14 12.01 -35.21
CA THR A 540 -20.08 10.88 -35.38
C THR A 540 -20.68 10.33 -34.08
N ASP A 541 -19.98 10.42 -32.95
CA ASP A 541 -20.39 9.83 -31.68
C ASP A 541 -20.94 10.86 -30.67
N LYS A 542 -21.22 12.09 -31.12
CA LYS A 542 -21.53 13.25 -30.25
C LYS A 542 -22.91 13.82 -30.52
N ALA A 543 -23.62 14.15 -29.44
CA ALA A 543 -24.90 14.86 -29.55
C ALA A 543 -24.70 16.23 -30.23
N GLY A 544 -25.55 16.56 -31.21
CA GLY A 544 -25.41 17.78 -32.01
C GLY A 544 -24.20 17.82 -32.93
N ALA A 545 -23.50 16.69 -33.11
CA ALA A 545 -22.37 16.54 -34.02
C ALA A 545 -21.17 17.47 -33.76
N TYR A 546 -20.94 17.91 -32.51
CA TYR A 546 -19.78 18.74 -32.15
C TYR A 546 -19.16 18.38 -30.79
N ALA A 547 -17.91 18.80 -30.57
CA ALA A 547 -17.21 18.75 -29.28
C ALA A 547 -16.80 20.16 -28.84
N VAL A 548 -17.33 20.67 -27.73
CA VAL A 548 -17.03 22.03 -27.24
C VAL A 548 -15.54 22.26 -26.96
N GLN A 549 -14.83 21.19 -26.58
CA GLN A 549 -13.42 21.16 -26.25
C GLN A 549 -12.49 21.03 -27.45
N ASP A 550 -13.02 20.90 -28.66
CA ASP A 550 -12.19 20.79 -29.85
C ASP A 550 -11.38 22.08 -30.05
N THR A 551 -10.06 21.97 -30.00
CA THR A 551 -9.13 23.11 -30.10
C THR A 551 -8.85 23.53 -31.55
N THR A 552 -9.22 22.71 -32.53
CA THR A 552 -8.97 22.94 -33.96
C THR A 552 -10.19 23.59 -34.61
N PHE A 553 -11.36 22.94 -34.52
CA PHE A 553 -12.63 23.42 -35.01
C PHE A 553 -13.20 24.54 -34.14
N ARG A 554 -13.01 24.48 -32.81
CA ARG A 554 -13.48 25.50 -31.84
C ARG A 554 -14.93 25.93 -32.13
N PRO A 555 -15.89 25.01 -31.96
CA PRO A 555 -17.26 25.21 -32.43
C PRO A 555 -18.02 26.30 -31.67
N ALA A 556 -17.75 26.45 -30.37
CA ALA A 556 -18.46 27.40 -29.52
C ALA A 556 -17.76 28.76 -29.45
N ALA A 557 -18.54 29.83 -29.57
CA ALA A 557 -18.12 31.19 -29.27
C ALA A 557 -18.13 31.46 -27.75
N SER A 558 -19.15 30.95 -27.05
CA SER A 558 -19.29 31.05 -25.60
C SER A 558 -20.11 29.91 -25.03
N VAL A 559 -19.87 29.61 -23.75
CA VAL A 559 -20.70 28.71 -22.94
C VAL A 559 -21.16 29.52 -21.73
N ASP A 560 -22.47 29.61 -21.55
CA ASP A 560 -23.10 30.16 -20.35
C ASP A 560 -23.61 28.98 -19.48
N GLY A 561 -23.22 28.98 -18.21
CA GLY A 561 -23.38 27.86 -17.29
C GLY A 561 -22.16 26.93 -17.21
N CYS A 562 -22.39 25.63 -17.03
CA CYS A 562 -21.35 24.67 -16.70
C CYS A 562 -20.64 24.13 -17.96
N TYR A 563 -19.32 24.31 -18.08
CA TYR A 563 -18.56 23.79 -19.22
C TYR A 563 -18.48 22.26 -19.24
N VAL A 564 -18.16 21.63 -18.10
CA VAL A 564 -18.07 20.16 -18.02
C VAL A 564 -19.44 19.47 -18.14
N ASN A 565 -20.53 20.20 -17.93
CA ASN A 565 -21.88 19.77 -18.33
C ASN A 565 -21.95 19.59 -19.85
N VAL A 566 -21.49 20.57 -20.63
CA VAL A 566 -21.47 20.47 -22.10
C VAL A 566 -20.58 19.33 -22.59
N VAL A 567 -19.49 19.03 -21.88
CA VAL A 567 -18.62 17.87 -22.17
C VAL A 567 -19.33 16.53 -21.85
N GLY A 568 -20.31 16.56 -20.95
CA GLY A 568 -21.22 15.43 -20.69
C GLY A 568 -21.15 14.84 -19.29
N LEU A 569 -20.51 15.51 -18.32
CA LEU A 569 -20.57 15.13 -16.90
C LEU A 569 -20.45 16.36 -15.99
N PRO A 570 -21.58 16.95 -15.55
CA PRO A 570 -21.57 18.09 -14.63
C PRO A 570 -21.00 17.66 -13.26
N LEU A 571 -19.76 18.04 -12.97
CA LEU A 571 -19.02 17.55 -11.80
C LEU A 571 -19.70 17.94 -10.47
N CYS A 572 -20.21 19.16 -10.33
CA CYS A 572 -20.86 19.60 -9.09
C CYS A 572 -22.14 18.82 -8.81
N LEU A 573 -22.97 18.61 -9.84
CA LEU A 573 -24.14 17.75 -9.75
C LEU A 573 -23.73 16.31 -9.38
N THR A 574 -22.71 15.77 -10.06
CA THR A 574 -22.19 14.42 -9.82
C THR A 574 -21.76 14.23 -8.36
N MET A 575 -20.96 15.17 -7.83
CA MET A 575 -20.50 15.16 -6.44
C MET A 575 -21.66 15.21 -5.44
N ARG A 576 -22.65 16.07 -5.70
CA ARG A 576 -23.85 16.18 -4.86
C ARG A 576 -24.62 14.85 -4.82
N LEU A 577 -24.85 14.23 -5.97
CA LEU A 577 -25.58 12.96 -6.06
C LEU A 577 -24.81 11.80 -5.40
N LEU A 578 -23.48 11.74 -5.59
CA LEU A 578 -22.65 10.73 -4.91
C LEU A 578 -22.69 10.91 -3.39
N ARG A 579 -22.60 12.15 -2.89
CA ARG A 579 -22.70 12.46 -1.45
C ARG A 579 -24.07 12.17 -0.87
N GLN A 580 -25.15 12.37 -1.64
CA GLN A 580 -26.51 11.99 -1.22
C GLN A 580 -26.64 10.49 -0.96
N LEU A 581 -25.91 9.65 -1.69
CA LEU A 581 -25.80 8.21 -1.43
C LEU A 581 -24.60 7.83 -0.55
N GLY A 582 -24.09 8.77 0.26
CA GLY A 582 -23.11 8.50 1.31
C GLY A 582 -21.65 8.36 0.84
N ALA A 583 -21.31 8.79 -0.38
CA ALA A 583 -19.91 8.78 -0.83
C ALA A 583 -19.06 9.79 -0.04
N ALA A 584 -17.99 9.31 0.60
CA ALA A 584 -16.99 10.13 1.25
C ALA A 584 -15.96 10.61 0.23
N LEU A 585 -16.27 11.72 -0.43
CA LEU A 585 -15.41 12.35 -1.44
C LEU A 585 -14.69 13.55 -0.84
N GLU A 586 -13.36 13.50 -0.84
CA GLU A 586 -12.49 14.65 -0.58
C GLU A 586 -12.82 15.80 -1.55
N SER A 587 -12.60 17.05 -1.16
CA SER A 587 -12.84 18.21 -2.03
C SER A 587 -11.94 18.10 -3.27
N PRO A 588 -12.50 17.82 -4.46
CA PRO A 588 -11.70 17.53 -5.64
C PRO A 588 -10.93 18.79 -6.06
N ALA A 589 -9.71 18.62 -6.57
CA ALA A 589 -9.08 19.70 -7.31
C ALA A 589 -9.96 19.95 -8.54
N PRO A 590 -10.57 21.14 -8.70
CA PRO A 590 -11.44 21.37 -9.84
C PRO A 590 -10.62 21.26 -11.14
N PRO A 591 -11.16 20.58 -12.18
CA PRO A 591 -10.60 20.65 -13.53
C PRO A 591 -10.31 22.10 -13.93
N LYS A 592 -9.36 22.35 -14.83
CA LYS A 592 -8.98 23.72 -15.23
C LYS A 592 -10.18 24.55 -15.67
N GLU A 593 -11.12 23.89 -16.32
CA GLU A 593 -12.37 24.41 -16.85
C GLU A 593 -13.37 24.77 -15.74
N CYS A 594 -13.20 24.20 -14.55
CA CYS A 594 -13.98 24.47 -13.34
C CYS A 594 -13.31 25.49 -12.39
N GLN A 595 -12.03 25.83 -12.58
CA GLN A 595 -11.28 26.73 -11.69
C GLN A 595 -11.80 28.18 -11.66
N ARG A 596 -12.58 28.58 -12.67
CA ARG A 596 -13.22 29.90 -12.76
C ARG A 596 -14.74 29.83 -12.55
N CYS A 597 -15.25 28.68 -12.10
CA CYS A 597 -16.68 28.48 -11.88
C CYS A 597 -17.12 29.27 -10.63
N PRO A 598 -18.21 30.05 -10.69
CA PRO A 598 -18.70 30.83 -9.54
C PRO A 598 -19.35 29.98 -8.44
N LEU A 599 -19.18 28.65 -8.43
CA LEU A 599 -19.69 27.80 -7.34
C LEU A 599 -18.85 27.97 -6.08
N GLU A 600 -19.27 28.96 -5.32
CA GLU A 600 -19.12 29.19 -3.89
C GLU A 600 -19.04 27.91 -3.06
N SER A 601 -17.97 27.84 -2.24
CA SER A 601 -18.05 27.88 -0.77
C SER A 601 -19.33 27.44 -0.05
N GLU A 602 -19.99 26.36 -0.42
CA GLU A 602 -20.83 25.62 0.53
C GLU A 602 -20.01 24.47 1.13
N SER A 603 -19.25 24.84 2.16
CA SER A 603 -18.80 23.89 3.19
C SER A 603 -20.01 23.49 4.03
N PRO A 604 -20.10 22.25 4.56
CA PRO A 604 -20.95 22.00 5.71
C PRO A 604 -20.52 22.85 6.92
#